data_AF-K1S6M3-F1
#
_entry.id   AF-K1S6M3-F1
#
_cell.length_a   1.000
_cell.length_b   1.000
_cell.length_c   1.000
_cell.angle_alpha   90.00
_cell.angle_beta   90.00
_cell.angle_gamma   90.00
#
_symmetry.space_group_name_H-M   'P 1'
#
loop_
_entity.id
_entity.type
_entity.pdbx_description
1 polymer ?
#
loop_
_entity_poly.entity_id
_entity_poly.type
_entity_poly.pdbx_seq_one_letter_code
_entity_poly.pdbx_strand_id
1 'polypeptide(L)'
;MAAGMKLWAEENGVTHYTHWFQPLTEGTAEKHDAFVEHDGKGGMIEEFSGKLLVQQEPDASSFPNGGIRNTFEARGYSAWDPTSPVFIIDDTLCIPTIFISYTGEALDYKAPLLRSLHTLSEAATEVCHYFYPQVKKVQTNLGWEQEYFLVDESLYSARPDLMLTGRTLMGHDSAKNQQMDDHY
;
A
#
# COMPACT_ATOMS: atom_id res chain seq x y z
N MET A 1 5.07 -17.92 12.62
CA MET A 1 5.31 -16.73 11.76
C MET A 1 5.05 -15.45 12.54
N ALA A 2 3.82 -15.15 12.97
CA ALA A 2 3.51 -13.93 13.73
C ALA A 2 4.44 -13.68 14.94
N ALA A 3 4.63 -14.66 15.83
CA ALA A 3 5.55 -14.52 16.97
C ALA A 3 7.01 -14.22 16.55
N GLY A 4 7.47 -14.76 15.43
CA GLY A 4 8.81 -14.47 14.90
C GLY A 4 8.92 -13.07 14.29
N MET A 5 7.86 -12.60 13.62
CA MET A 5 7.76 -11.23 13.11
C MET A 5 7.73 -10.22 14.26
N LYS A 6 7.02 -10.55 15.35
CA LYS A 6 6.96 -9.75 16.58
C LYS A 6 8.33 -9.63 17.22
N LEU A 7 8.99 -10.76 17.48
CA LEU A 7 10.34 -10.77 18.06
C LEU A 7 11.33 -9.96 17.23
N TRP A 8 11.31 -10.13 15.91
CA TRP A 8 12.13 -9.32 15.01
C TRP A 8 11.80 -7.82 15.10
N ALA A 9 10.52 -7.45 15.19
CA ALA A 9 10.10 -6.06 15.33
C ALA A 9 10.55 -5.47 16.68
N GLU A 10 10.39 -6.20 17.78
CA GLU A 10 10.85 -5.80 19.13
C GLU A 10 12.37 -5.61 19.18
N GLU A 11 13.13 -6.50 18.55
CA GLU A 11 14.60 -6.39 18.42
C GLU A 11 15.02 -5.10 17.69
N ASN A 12 14.14 -4.56 16.83
CA ASN A 12 14.35 -3.30 16.11
C ASN A 12 13.70 -2.10 16.81
N GLY A 13 13.19 -2.25 18.03
CA GLY A 13 12.62 -1.15 18.83
C GLY A 13 11.24 -0.67 18.38
N VAL A 14 10.53 -1.49 17.59
CA VAL A 14 9.18 -1.19 17.12
C VAL A 14 8.17 -1.29 18.27
N THR A 15 7.24 -0.34 18.34
CA THR A 15 6.19 -0.26 19.38
C THR A 15 4.76 -0.38 18.83
N HIS A 16 4.58 -0.22 17.52
CA HIS A 16 3.28 -0.32 16.84
C HIS A 16 3.33 -1.26 15.64
N TYR A 17 2.17 -1.73 15.18
CA TYR A 17 2.03 -2.36 13.87
C TYR A 17 0.91 -1.71 13.07
N THR A 18 0.97 -1.83 11.75
CA THR A 18 -0.08 -1.32 10.87
C THR A 18 -0.31 -2.31 9.74
N HIS A 19 -1.58 -2.45 9.35
CA HIS A 19 -1.91 -2.97 8.03
C HIS A 19 -1.60 -1.88 7.01
N TRP A 20 -0.66 -2.14 6.13
CA TRP A 20 -0.20 -1.20 5.11
C TRP A 20 -0.85 -1.56 3.77
N PHE A 21 -1.64 -0.66 3.19
CA PHE A 21 -2.31 -0.89 1.90
C PHE A 21 -2.56 0.40 1.12
N GLN A 22 -2.82 0.25 -0.17
CA GLN A 22 -3.03 1.36 -1.11
C GLN A 22 -4.48 1.33 -1.61
N PRO A 23 -5.40 2.08 -0.97
CA PRO A 23 -6.79 2.18 -1.41
C PRO A 23 -6.91 2.87 -2.77
N LEU A 24 -8.07 2.77 -3.41
CA LEU A 24 -8.39 3.36 -4.73
C LEU A 24 -8.41 4.91 -4.78
N THR A 25 -7.90 5.59 -3.75
CA THR A 25 -7.90 7.06 -3.61
C THR A 25 -6.58 7.72 -3.98
N GLU A 26 -5.71 7.02 -4.72
CA GLU A 26 -4.35 7.46 -5.07
C GLU A 26 -3.43 7.77 -3.88
N GLY A 27 -3.85 7.44 -2.65
CA GLY A 27 -3.08 7.59 -1.42
C GLY A 27 -2.67 6.25 -0.83
N THR A 28 -1.74 6.27 0.12
CA THR A 28 -1.46 5.12 0.99
C THR A 28 -2.29 5.27 2.26
N ALA A 29 -2.95 4.20 2.70
CA ALA A 29 -3.64 4.17 3.97
C ALA A 29 -2.81 3.35 4.96
N GLU A 30 -2.52 3.98 6.09
CA GLU A 30 -1.89 3.35 7.24
C GLU A 30 -2.82 3.58 8.43
N LYS A 31 -3.14 2.51 9.15
CA LYS A 31 -3.87 2.59 10.41
C LYS A 31 -3.01 1.93 11.48
N HIS A 32 -2.41 2.77 12.30
CA HIS A 32 -1.46 2.37 13.32
C HIS A 32 -2.22 1.79 14.51
N ASP A 33 -2.06 0.50 14.74
CA ASP A 33 -2.58 -0.23 15.90
C ASP A 33 -1.38 -0.53 16.83
N ALA A 34 -1.52 -0.23 18.12
CA ALA A 34 -0.46 -0.54 19.07
C ALA A 34 -0.33 -2.06 19.26
N PHE A 35 0.87 -2.59 19.50
CA PHE A 35 1.06 -3.99 19.90
C PHE A 35 0.41 -4.35 21.25
N VAL A 36 -0.19 -3.37 21.92
CA VAL A 36 -0.60 -3.40 23.30
C VAL A 36 -2.09 -3.73 23.39
N GLU A 37 -2.41 -4.90 23.95
CA GLU A 37 -3.75 -5.19 24.45
C GLU A 37 -3.74 -5.27 26.00
N HIS A 38 -4.81 -4.76 26.62
CA HIS A 38 -4.98 -4.84 28.07
C HIS A 38 -5.42 -6.24 28.48
N ASP A 39 -4.74 -6.85 29.46
CA ASP A 39 -5.00 -8.22 29.95
C ASP A 39 -6.29 -8.38 30.78
N GLY A 40 -7.04 -7.29 30.98
CA GLY A 40 -8.23 -7.23 31.83
C GLY A 40 -7.97 -7.40 33.34
N LYS A 41 -6.70 -7.44 33.77
CA LYS A 41 -6.25 -7.62 35.17
C LYS A 41 -5.25 -6.56 35.64
N GLY A 42 -4.92 -5.57 34.81
CA GLY A 42 -4.04 -4.46 35.13
C GLY A 42 -2.59 -4.63 34.64
N GLY A 43 -2.33 -5.66 33.84
CA GLY A 43 -1.10 -5.86 33.08
C GLY A 43 -1.25 -5.47 31.60
N MET A 44 -0.11 -5.33 30.95
CA MET A 44 0.03 -5.01 29.53
C MET A 44 0.48 -6.30 28.83
N ILE A 45 -0.31 -6.84 27.91
CA ILE A 45 0.11 -7.98 27.08
C ILE A 45 0.38 -7.43 25.69
N GLU A 46 1.60 -7.66 25.20
CA GLU A 46 1.91 -7.43 23.80
C GLU A 46 1.59 -8.71 23.01
N GLU A 47 0.35 -8.85 22.50
CA GLU A 47 -0.09 -10.06 21.81
C GLU A 47 -0.21 -9.84 20.29
N PHE A 48 0.88 -10.03 19.55
CA PHE A 48 0.81 -10.11 18.08
C PHE A 48 0.41 -11.53 17.65
N SER A 49 -0.89 -11.80 17.67
CA SER A 49 -1.44 -13.11 17.30
C SER A 49 -1.54 -13.28 15.77
N GLY A 50 -1.44 -14.52 15.28
CA GLY A 50 -1.60 -14.81 13.85
C GLY A 50 -2.98 -14.45 13.28
N LYS A 51 -3.98 -14.20 14.15
CA LYS A 51 -5.30 -13.69 13.72
C LYS A 51 -5.21 -12.26 13.22
N LEU A 52 -4.26 -11.46 13.72
CA LEU A 52 -4.03 -10.09 13.27
C LEU A 52 -3.46 -10.04 11.84
N LEU A 53 -3.02 -11.16 11.25
CA LEU A 53 -2.66 -11.20 9.83
C LEU A 53 -3.89 -11.15 8.90
N VAL A 54 -5.09 -11.35 9.45
CA VAL A 54 -6.38 -11.26 8.75
C VAL A 54 -7.36 -10.51 9.65
N GLN A 55 -7.49 -9.20 9.44
CA GLN A 55 -8.29 -8.34 10.30
C GLN A 55 -9.62 -7.99 9.61
N GLN A 56 -10.72 -8.18 10.35
CA GLN A 56 -12.01 -7.64 9.97
C GLN A 56 -12.03 -6.16 10.36
N GLU A 57 -12.25 -5.26 9.41
CA GLU A 57 -12.41 -3.83 9.67
C GLU A 57 -13.90 -3.52 9.86
N PRO A 58 -14.35 -3.29 11.10
CA PRO A 58 -15.77 -3.03 11.39
C PRO A 58 -16.22 -1.64 10.93
N ASP A 59 -15.30 -0.72 10.62
CA ASP A 59 -15.60 0.62 10.12
C ASP A 59 -14.72 1.00 8.91
N ALA A 60 -15.12 0.54 7.73
CA ALA A 60 -14.57 0.97 6.46
C ALA A 60 -15.34 2.16 5.85
N SER A 61 -16.23 2.82 6.62
CA SER A 61 -17.08 3.90 6.10
C SER A 61 -16.29 5.16 5.76
N SER A 62 -15.10 5.32 6.36
CA SER A 62 -14.13 6.37 6.08
C SER A 62 -13.38 6.20 4.76
N PHE A 63 -13.44 5.02 4.12
CA PHE A 63 -12.86 4.79 2.79
C PHE A 63 -13.92 5.07 1.71
N PRO A 64 -13.59 5.83 0.65
CA PRO A 64 -14.57 6.25 -0.33
C PRO A 64 -15.05 5.07 -1.19
N ASN A 65 -16.37 5.02 -1.38
CA ASN A 65 -17.10 3.91 -1.98
C ASN A 65 -17.63 4.23 -3.40
N GLY A 66 -17.13 5.27 -4.06
CA GLY A 66 -17.56 5.66 -5.41
C GLY A 66 -19.05 5.99 -5.56
N GLY A 67 -19.76 6.27 -4.46
CA GLY A 67 -21.22 6.52 -4.46
C GLY A 67 -22.10 5.26 -4.57
N ILE A 68 -21.52 4.05 -4.45
CA ILE A 68 -22.23 2.79 -4.73
C ILE A 68 -22.86 2.16 -3.47
N ARG A 69 -22.70 2.74 -2.25
CA ARG A 69 -22.98 1.99 -0.99
C ARG A 69 -23.68 2.76 0.12
N ASN A 70 -24.51 2.03 0.88
CA ASN A 70 -25.14 2.44 2.15
C ASN A 70 -24.16 2.21 3.32
N THR A 71 -24.03 3.19 4.22
CA THR A 71 -23.06 3.24 5.33
C THR A 71 -23.12 2.07 6.32
N PHE A 72 -24.19 1.28 6.34
CA PHE A 72 -24.36 0.12 7.24
C PHE A 72 -23.61 -1.16 6.77
N GLU A 73 -23.23 -1.24 5.49
CA GLU A 73 -22.55 -2.41 4.89
C GLU A 73 -21.02 -2.19 4.72
N ALA A 74 -20.50 -1.10 5.28
CA ALA A 74 -19.10 -0.68 5.15
C ALA A 74 -18.15 -1.51 6.04
N ARG A 75 -18.17 -2.83 5.88
CA ARG A 75 -17.17 -3.74 6.47
C ARG A 75 -16.12 -4.05 5.42
N GLY A 76 -14.87 -3.71 5.74
CA GLY A 76 -13.69 -4.07 4.97
C GLY A 76 -13.00 -5.27 5.62
N TYR A 77 -12.16 -5.96 4.87
CA TYR A 77 -11.29 -7.00 5.38
C TYR A 77 -9.90 -6.73 4.85
N SER A 78 -8.92 -6.71 5.75
CA SER A 78 -7.52 -6.70 5.38
C SER A 78 -6.96 -8.11 5.51
N ALA A 79 -6.12 -8.51 4.56
CA ALA A 79 -5.41 -9.78 4.62
C ALA A 79 -3.95 -9.56 4.22
N TRP A 80 -3.02 -10.07 5.01
CA TRP A 80 -1.60 -10.02 4.70
C TRP A 80 -1.29 -10.74 3.38
N ASP A 81 -0.56 -10.08 2.50
CA ASP A 81 0.02 -10.69 1.31
C ASP A 81 1.46 -11.14 1.59
N PRO A 82 1.71 -12.45 1.76
CA PRO A 82 3.04 -12.97 2.05
C PRO A 82 4.02 -12.86 0.87
N THR A 83 3.57 -12.46 -0.34
CA THR A 83 4.48 -12.20 -1.46
C THR A 83 5.22 -10.87 -1.31
N SER A 84 4.74 -9.99 -0.44
CA SER A 84 5.41 -8.74 -0.06
C SER A 84 5.94 -8.86 1.37
N PRO A 85 7.26 -8.70 1.61
CA PRO A 85 7.83 -8.82 2.95
C PRO A 85 7.34 -7.67 3.83
N VAL A 86 7.21 -7.93 5.13
CA VAL A 86 6.99 -6.88 6.11
C VAL A 86 8.23 -6.00 6.23
N PHE A 87 8.03 -4.75 6.61
CA PHE A 87 9.08 -3.77 6.77
C PHE A 87 8.77 -2.86 7.97
N ILE A 88 9.75 -2.07 8.38
CA ILE A 88 9.62 -1.13 9.50
C ILE A 88 9.79 0.28 8.95
N ILE A 89 8.87 1.17 9.30
CA ILE A 89 9.02 2.62 9.13
C ILE A 89 8.99 3.22 10.53
N ASP A 90 10.02 4.00 10.86
CA ASP A 90 10.21 4.58 12.19
C ASP A 90 10.09 3.54 13.31
N ASP A 91 9.04 3.62 14.13
CA ASP A 91 8.74 2.72 15.25
C ASP A 91 7.56 1.78 14.99
N THR A 92 7.18 1.59 13.72
CA THR A 92 5.98 0.85 13.29
C THR A 92 6.29 -0.29 12.33
N LEU A 93 5.80 -1.50 12.64
CA LEU A 93 5.84 -2.68 11.76
C LEU A 93 4.72 -2.59 10.72
N CYS A 94 5.09 -2.42 9.45
CA CYS A 94 4.17 -2.36 8.33
C CYS A 94 3.95 -3.75 7.72
N ILE A 95 2.70 -4.19 7.71
CA ILE A 95 2.26 -5.49 7.18
C ILE A 95 1.57 -5.25 5.82
N PRO A 96 2.18 -5.61 4.68
CA PRO A 96 1.59 -5.36 3.36
C PRO A 96 0.32 -6.16 3.17
N THR A 97 -0.81 -5.49 3.00
CA THR A 97 -2.12 -6.15 3.01
C THR A 97 -2.92 -5.82 1.76
N ILE A 98 -3.82 -6.73 1.41
CA ILE A 98 -4.89 -6.45 0.46
C ILE A 98 -6.13 -5.98 1.21
N PHE A 99 -6.92 -5.11 0.57
CA PHE A 99 -8.17 -4.60 1.14
C PHE A 99 -9.37 -4.99 0.27
N ILE A 100 -10.27 -5.77 0.85
CA ILE A 100 -11.48 -6.27 0.19
C ILE A 100 -12.73 -5.86 0.95
N SER A 101 -13.82 -5.68 0.23
CA SER A 101 -15.13 -5.46 0.85
C SER A 101 -15.77 -6.76 1.33
N TYR A 102 -16.81 -6.64 2.16
CA TYR A 102 -17.65 -7.77 2.55
C TYR A 102 -18.26 -8.56 1.37
N THR A 103 -18.53 -7.90 0.24
CA THR A 103 -19.04 -8.56 -0.98
C THR A 103 -17.93 -9.21 -1.82
N GLY A 104 -16.66 -9.09 -1.43
CA GLY A 104 -15.50 -9.63 -2.15
C GLY A 104 -14.93 -8.71 -3.24
N GLU A 105 -15.49 -7.50 -3.41
CA GLU A 105 -14.92 -6.51 -4.32
C GLU A 105 -13.59 -5.97 -3.77
N ALA A 106 -12.61 -5.79 -4.64
CA ALA A 106 -11.32 -5.20 -4.27
C ALA A 106 -11.47 -3.70 -4.06
N LEU A 107 -10.96 -3.21 -2.93
CA LEU A 107 -10.97 -1.79 -2.56
C LEU A 107 -9.54 -1.20 -2.54
N ASP A 108 -8.58 -1.93 -3.10
CA ASP A 108 -7.18 -1.56 -3.23
C ASP A 108 -6.66 -1.73 -4.66
N TYR A 109 -5.44 -1.29 -4.90
CA TYR A 109 -4.72 -1.55 -6.16
C TYR A 109 -4.01 -2.91 -6.17
N LYS A 110 -3.69 -3.46 -5.00
CA LYS A 110 -2.87 -4.65 -4.87
C LYS A 110 -3.60 -5.92 -5.27
N ALA A 111 -4.85 -6.13 -4.84
CA ALA A 111 -5.60 -7.33 -5.23
C ALA A 111 -5.85 -7.41 -6.76
N PRO A 112 -6.26 -6.32 -7.46
CA PRO A 112 -6.32 -6.31 -8.92
C PRO A 112 -4.98 -6.65 -9.57
N LEU A 113 -3.88 -6.04 -9.11
CA LEU A 113 -2.55 -6.28 -9.67
C LEU A 113 -2.13 -7.75 -9.56
N LEU A 114 -2.30 -8.36 -8.38
CA LEU A 114 -1.96 -9.77 -8.17
C LEU A 114 -2.76 -10.71 -9.07
N ARG A 115 -4.06 -10.43 -9.26
CA ARG A 115 -4.91 -11.18 -10.20
C ARG A 115 -4.41 -11.04 -11.64
N SER A 116 -4.10 -9.82 -12.07
CA SER A 116 -3.58 -9.56 -13.42
C SER A 116 -2.23 -10.26 -13.66
N LEU A 117 -1.31 -10.22 -12.70
CA LEU A 117 -0.02 -10.92 -12.79
C LEU A 117 -0.18 -12.43 -12.87
N HIS A 118 -1.14 -12.99 -12.13
CA HIS A 118 -1.45 -14.42 -12.19
C HIS A 118 -2.00 -14.83 -13.57
N THR A 119 -3.01 -14.12 -14.08
CA THR A 119 -3.58 -14.38 -15.40
C THR A 119 -2.54 -14.22 -16.51
N LEU A 120 -1.69 -13.19 -16.43
CA LEU A 120 -0.60 -12.99 -17.37
C LEU A 120 0.42 -14.15 -17.33
N SER A 121 0.79 -14.59 -16.13
CA SER A 121 1.70 -15.72 -15.94
C SER A 121 1.16 -17.00 -16.57
N GLU A 122 -0.13 -17.30 -16.41
CA GLU A 122 -0.76 -18.49 -17.01
C GLU A 122 -0.75 -18.41 -18.53
N ALA A 123 -1.29 -17.32 -19.09
CA ALA A 123 -1.36 -17.11 -20.53
C ALA A 123 0.02 -17.12 -21.20
N ALA A 124 1.02 -16.46 -20.59
CA ALA A 124 2.38 -16.44 -21.12
C ALA A 124 3.05 -17.82 -21.04
N THR A 125 2.78 -18.60 -19.98
CA THR A 125 3.34 -19.95 -19.84
C THR A 125 2.82 -20.89 -20.93
N GLU A 126 1.51 -20.83 -21.24
CA GLU A 126 0.92 -21.62 -22.34
C GLU A 126 1.55 -21.29 -23.69
N VAL A 127 1.82 -20.00 -23.97
CA VAL A 127 2.51 -19.59 -25.20
C VAL A 127 3.96 -20.08 -25.22
N CYS A 128 4.66 -20.06 -24.07
CA CYS A 128 6.03 -20.57 -23.98
C CYS A 128 6.12 -22.07 -24.31
N HIS A 129 5.09 -22.86 -24.02
CA HIS A 129 5.10 -24.31 -24.28
C HIS A 129 5.12 -24.69 -25.76
N TYR A 130 4.78 -23.78 -26.67
CA TYR A 130 4.99 -23.99 -28.11
C TYR A 130 6.48 -24.11 -28.48
N PHE A 131 7.37 -23.52 -27.69
CA PHE A 131 8.81 -23.52 -27.93
C PHE A 131 9.58 -24.36 -26.91
N TYR A 132 9.15 -24.31 -25.65
CA TYR A 132 9.86 -24.86 -24.50
C TYR A 132 8.87 -25.47 -23.49
N PRO A 133 8.51 -26.76 -23.63
CA PRO A 133 7.55 -27.45 -22.74
C PRO A 133 7.97 -27.50 -21.26
N GLN A 134 9.25 -27.28 -20.96
CA GLN A 134 9.80 -27.31 -19.60
C GLN A 134 9.55 -26.03 -18.79
N VAL A 135 9.08 -24.95 -19.42
CA VAL A 135 8.80 -23.68 -18.73
C VAL A 135 7.68 -23.88 -17.71
N LYS A 136 7.91 -23.55 -16.44
CA LYS A 136 6.92 -23.78 -15.37
C LYS A 136 6.08 -22.56 -15.03
N LYS A 137 6.65 -21.36 -15.19
CA LYS A 137 6.02 -20.10 -14.83
C LYS A 137 6.74 -18.96 -15.54
N VAL A 138 6.01 -17.94 -15.96
CA VAL A 138 6.55 -16.66 -16.41
C VAL A 138 6.40 -15.64 -15.28
N GLN A 139 7.49 -14.96 -14.92
CA GLN A 139 7.48 -13.88 -13.93
C GLN A 139 7.60 -12.53 -14.64
N THR A 140 6.86 -11.54 -14.15
CA THR A 140 6.93 -10.17 -14.64
C THR A 140 7.89 -9.38 -13.76
N ASN A 141 8.81 -8.64 -14.37
CA ASN A 141 9.70 -7.69 -13.69
C ASN A 141 9.26 -6.27 -14.03
N LEU A 142 9.26 -5.38 -13.04
CA LEU A 142 8.95 -3.96 -13.20
C LEU A 142 10.15 -3.14 -12.71
N GLY A 143 10.73 -2.32 -13.59
CA GLY A 143 11.70 -1.29 -13.24
C GLY A 143 11.05 0.07 -13.48
N TRP A 144 10.83 0.84 -12.41
CA TRP A 144 10.24 2.18 -12.49
C TRP A 144 11.35 3.23 -12.44
N GLU A 145 11.14 4.33 -13.17
CA GLU A 145 11.92 5.56 -13.10
C GLU A 145 11.02 6.64 -12.51
N GLN A 146 11.50 7.34 -11.47
CA GLN A 146 10.72 8.36 -10.79
C GLN A 146 11.40 9.72 -10.92
N GLU A 147 10.63 10.69 -11.41
CA GLU A 147 11.03 12.08 -11.50
C GLU A 147 10.24 12.91 -10.47
N TYR A 148 10.90 13.91 -9.88
CA TYR A 148 10.29 14.86 -8.96
C TYR A 148 11.04 16.18 -8.96
N PHE A 149 10.34 17.26 -8.60
CA PHE A 149 10.92 18.58 -8.41
C PHE A 149 11.07 18.87 -6.91
N LEU A 150 12.16 19.52 -6.54
CA LEU A 150 12.36 20.05 -5.19
C LEU A 150 12.27 21.58 -5.23
N VAL A 151 11.47 22.13 -4.33
CA VAL A 151 11.31 23.57 -4.14
C VAL A 151 11.62 23.88 -2.68
N ASP A 152 12.33 24.98 -2.43
CA ASP A 152 12.57 25.46 -1.07
C ASP A 152 11.23 25.66 -0.33
N GLU A 153 11.18 25.23 0.93
CA GLU A 153 9.94 25.22 1.72
C GLU A 153 9.34 26.63 1.88
N SER A 154 10.18 27.67 2.01
CA SER A 154 9.71 29.06 2.11
C SER A 154 9.10 29.56 0.79
N LEU A 155 9.68 29.15 -0.34
CA LEU A 155 9.15 29.47 -1.68
C LEU A 155 7.87 28.69 -2.00
N TYR A 156 7.82 27.42 -1.59
CA TYR A 156 6.62 26.57 -1.70
C TYR A 156 5.47 27.18 -0.89
N SER A 157 5.74 27.58 0.35
CA SER A 157 4.75 28.21 1.24
C SER A 157 4.24 29.56 0.72
N ALA A 158 5.10 30.31 0.02
CA ALA A 158 4.72 31.57 -0.63
C ALA A 158 3.85 31.38 -1.89
N ARG A 159 3.62 30.13 -2.34
CA ARG A 159 2.85 29.77 -3.53
C ARG A 159 1.63 28.91 -3.17
N PRO A 160 0.51 29.52 -2.74
CA PRO A 160 -0.71 28.79 -2.38
C PRO A 160 -1.25 27.89 -3.50
N ASP A 161 -1.03 28.26 -4.76
CA ASP A 161 -1.42 27.45 -5.90
C ASP A 161 -0.63 26.14 -5.99
N LEU A 162 0.69 26.20 -5.78
CA LEU A 162 1.56 25.02 -5.72
C LEU A 162 1.20 24.14 -4.52
N MET A 163 0.95 24.74 -3.36
CA MET A 163 0.58 24.01 -2.13
C MET A 163 -0.73 23.24 -2.25
N LEU A 164 -1.76 23.88 -2.81
CA LEU A 164 -3.11 23.32 -2.84
C LEU A 164 -3.34 22.38 -4.03
N THR A 165 -2.60 22.57 -5.12
CA THR A 165 -2.86 21.86 -6.38
C THR A 165 -1.71 20.99 -6.87
N GLY A 166 -0.56 21.01 -6.18
CA GLY A 166 0.64 20.26 -6.59
C GLY A 166 1.32 20.79 -7.86
N ARG A 167 0.83 21.91 -8.42
CA ARG A 167 1.39 22.56 -9.61
C ARG A 167 1.16 24.08 -9.58
N THR A 168 1.93 24.83 -10.35
CA THR A 168 1.70 26.27 -10.50
C THR A 168 0.49 26.53 -11.41
N LEU A 169 -0.49 27.32 -10.95
CA LEU A 169 -1.67 27.70 -11.76
C LEU A 169 -1.41 28.95 -12.61
N MET A 170 -0.42 29.75 -12.21
CA MET A 170 -0.03 30.99 -12.86
C MET A 170 1.48 31.20 -12.74
N GLY A 171 2.07 31.86 -13.73
CA GLY A 171 3.50 32.12 -13.79
C GLY A 171 3.90 32.42 -15.23
N HIS A 172 4.86 33.32 -15.41
CA HIS A 172 5.49 33.46 -16.72
C HIS A 172 6.48 32.31 -16.90
N ASP A 173 6.57 31.78 -18.12
CA ASP A 173 7.52 30.71 -18.42
C ASP A 173 8.95 31.17 -18.12
N SER A 174 9.78 30.22 -17.70
CA SER A 174 11.22 30.46 -17.54
C SER A 174 11.81 30.92 -18.88
N ALA A 175 12.65 31.95 -18.85
CA ALA A 175 13.35 32.46 -20.04
C ALA A 175 14.23 31.39 -20.72
N LYS A 176 14.65 30.37 -19.96
CA LYS A 176 15.14 29.09 -20.47
C LYS A 176 14.10 28.03 -20.12
N ASN A 177 13.14 27.84 -21.01
CA ASN A 177 12.23 26.72 -20.88
C ASN A 177 13.03 25.44 -21.16
N GLN A 178 12.89 24.42 -20.32
CA GLN A 178 13.56 23.14 -20.55
C GLN A 178 12.84 22.49 -21.75
N GLN A 179 13.45 22.57 -22.93
CA GLN A 179 12.98 21.79 -24.08
C GLN A 179 13.24 20.32 -23.72
N MET A 180 12.17 19.54 -23.55
CA MET A 180 12.20 18.09 -23.31
C MET A 180 12.77 17.28 -24.50
N ASP A 181 13.72 17.84 -25.26
CA ASP A 181 14.27 17.21 -26.47
C ASP A 181 15.68 16.64 -26.26
N ASP A 182 16.29 16.76 -25.08
CA ASP A 182 17.69 16.34 -24.84
C ASP A 182 17.85 15.09 -23.94
N HIS A 183 16.88 14.17 -23.93
CA HIS A 183 17.06 12.86 -23.29
C HIS A 183 16.44 11.69 -24.09
N TYR A 184 17.16 11.24 -25.13
CA TYR A 184 17.56 9.83 -25.35
C TYR A 184 18.72 9.73 -26.36
#